data_AF-A0A1B7WK91-F1
#
_entry.id   AF-A0A1B7WK91-F1
#
_cell.length_a   1.000
_cell.length_b   1.000
_cell.length_c   1.000
_cell.angle_alpha   90.00
_cell.angle_beta   90.00
_cell.angle_gamma   90.00
#
_symmetry.space_group_name_H-M   'P 1'
#
loop_
_entity.id
_entity.type
_entity.pdbx_description
1 polymer ?
#
loop_
_entity_poly.entity_id
_entity_poly.type
_entity_poly.pdbx_seq_one_letter_code
_entity_poly.pdbx_strand_id
1 'polypeptide(L)'
;MKQDKEKQMKQKNNPAQILKDKQDKLNWQNFNFLENMLVFATMRTMPGRNAPQESGVHFRITLDSQNDAICILFKIDRDHCKNDPLIRDQSSKRPDYMSLYIDSNSCICTIIEMKGTSSDELKRGILQIVKLRDILKAEISDHLPTKLKIKFQGILLTPFNSRPPKTEIAEEAAKGFIILPIQYKNKAELYPYVSKLNKQIDKYNHQEFTESNTSFLEKFLTTRALPKRVQDKYYSKNFSNSQDREGIYINYLLPNDTDYITLFSNRQFIEINMEENEYMKEIIEELKLLNLIDRLAIKFSNRQISNYDN
;
A
#
# COMPACT_ATOMS: atom_id res chain seq x y z
N MET A 1 4.46 -52.35 16.44
CA MET A 1 5.04 -51.09 15.92
C MET A 1 4.25 -50.59 14.72
N LYS A 2 3.13 -49.89 14.94
CA LYS A 2 2.34 -49.24 13.87
C LYS A 2 1.46 -48.11 14.43
N GLN A 3 1.96 -47.34 15.41
CA GLN A 3 1.19 -46.25 16.04
C GLN A 3 1.95 -44.91 16.19
N ASP A 4 3.20 -44.80 15.73
CA ASP A 4 4.00 -43.57 15.92
C ASP A 4 4.17 -42.69 14.69
N LYS A 5 3.39 -42.90 13.62
CA LYS A 5 3.46 -42.08 12.39
C LYS A 5 2.27 -41.13 12.14
N GLU A 6 1.23 -41.14 12.97
CA GLU A 6 0.07 -40.25 12.80
C GLU A 6 0.08 -39.03 13.74
N LYS A 7 1.10 -38.87 14.59
CA LYS A 7 1.20 -37.77 15.57
C LYS A 7 2.22 -36.67 15.24
N GLN A 8 2.77 -36.62 14.04
CA GLN A 8 3.61 -35.51 13.60
C GLN A 8 3.02 -34.81 12.37
N MET A 9 2.83 -33.49 12.51
CA MET A 9 2.46 -32.50 11.48
C MET A 9 0.97 -32.27 11.19
N LYS A 10 0.17 -32.02 12.24
CA LYS A 10 -0.86 -30.96 12.17
C LYS A 10 -0.43 -29.82 13.11
N GLN A 11 0.59 -29.07 12.73
CA GLN A 11 0.71 -27.72 13.27
C GLN A 11 -0.54 -26.99 12.80
N LYS A 12 -1.52 -26.82 13.70
CA LYS A 12 -2.64 -25.91 13.48
C LYS A 12 -2.00 -24.58 13.12
N ASN A 13 -2.16 -24.16 11.87
CA ASN A 13 -1.71 -22.88 11.35
C ASN A 13 -2.54 -21.79 12.03
N ASN A 14 -2.22 -21.45 13.28
CA ASN A 14 -2.87 -20.40 14.04
C ASN A 14 -2.61 -19.07 13.30
N PRO A 15 -3.63 -18.41 12.74
CA PRO A 15 -3.46 -17.17 11.99
C PRO A 15 -2.79 -16.05 12.80
N ALA A 16 -3.05 -15.96 14.10
CA ALA A 16 -2.39 -15.01 14.99
C ALA A 16 -0.89 -15.25 15.10
N GLN A 17 -0.48 -16.51 15.22
CA GLN A 17 0.94 -16.86 15.27
C GLN A 17 1.62 -16.59 13.93
N ILE A 18 0.94 -16.89 12.81
CA ILE A 18 1.44 -16.56 11.46
C ILE A 18 1.66 -15.07 11.28
N LEU A 19 0.75 -14.23 11.78
CA LEU A 19 0.90 -12.78 11.71
C LEU A 19 2.03 -12.29 12.62
N LYS A 20 2.14 -12.85 13.84
CA LYS A 20 3.21 -12.50 14.80
C LYS A 20 4.61 -12.85 14.26
N ASP A 21 4.73 -13.96 13.55
CA ASP A 21 6.00 -14.43 12.96
C ASP A 21 6.28 -13.80 11.59
N LYS A 22 5.44 -12.87 11.14
CA LYS A 22 5.60 -12.21 9.84
C LYS A 22 6.92 -11.48 9.76
N GLN A 23 7.74 -11.90 8.80
CA GLN A 23 8.92 -11.16 8.39
C GLN A 23 8.55 -10.17 7.29
N ASP A 24 9.13 -8.98 7.31
CA ASP A 24 8.97 -7.96 6.26
C ASP A 24 9.83 -8.27 5.03
N LYS A 25 9.85 -9.53 4.62
CA LYS A 25 10.53 -9.99 3.41
C LYS A 25 9.50 -10.26 2.32
N LEU A 26 9.73 -9.76 1.12
CA LEU A 26 8.86 -9.97 -0.04
C LEU A 26 8.75 -11.47 -0.36
N ASN A 27 7.59 -11.86 -0.88
CA ASN A 27 7.32 -13.23 -1.29
C ASN A 27 6.76 -13.25 -2.72
N TRP A 28 7.66 -13.10 -3.68
CA TRP A 28 7.36 -13.15 -5.12
C TRP A 28 6.88 -14.50 -5.63
N GLN A 29 7.12 -15.58 -4.88
CA GLN A 29 6.60 -16.91 -5.25
C GLN A 29 5.08 -16.97 -5.06
N ASN A 30 4.57 -16.30 -4.02
CA ASN A 30 3.16 -16.36 -3.66
C ASN A 30 2.38 -15.08 -3.97
N PHE A 31 3.03 -13.92 -4.07
CA PHE A 31 2.35 -12.64 -4.22
C PHE A 31 2.88 -11.88 -5.45
N ASN A 32 1.98 -11.18 -6.17
CA ASN A 32 2.34 -10.24 -7.24
C ASN A 32 2.86 -8.91 -6.67
N PHE A 33 3.11 -7.91 -7.51
CA PHE A 33 3.67 -6.63 -7.07
C PHE A 33 2.75 -5.90 -6.08
N LEU A 34 1.47 -5.73 -6.41
CA LEU A 34 0.51 -5.00 -5.55
C LEU A 34 0.28 -5.73 -4.22
N GLU A 35 0.20 -7.05 -4.26
CA GLU A 35 0.10 -7.87 -3.06
C GLU A 35 1.36 -7.77 -2.20
N ASN A 36 2.56 -7.84 -2.79
CA ASN A 36 3.80 -7.63 -2.05
C ASN A 36 3.86 -6.24 -1.42
N MET A 37 3.35 -5.22 -2.12
CA MET A 37 3.27 -3.86 -1.61
C MET A 37 2.34 -3.78 -0.38
N LEU A 38 1.13 -4.34 -0.47
CA LEU A 38 0.14 -4.34 0.62
C LEU A 38 0.57 -5.19 1.83
N VAL A 39 1.17 -6.36 1.59
CA VAL A 39 1.50 -7.30 2.65
C VAL A 39 2.84 -6.97 3.30
N PHE A 40 3.88 -6.66 2.53
CA PHE A 40 5.26 -6.59 3.03
C PHE A 40 5.90 -5.21 2.96
N ALA A 41 5.35 -4.28 2.16
CA ALA A 41 5.92 -2.95 1.98
C ALA A 41 5.25 -1.82 2.79
N THR A 42 4.13 -2.12 3.45
CA THR A 42 3.45 -1.18 4.35
C THR A 42 4.31 -0.81 5.56
N MET A 43 4.44 0.50 5.81
CA MET A 43 5.13 1.01 6.99
C MET A 43 4.29 0.77 8.25
N ARG A 44 4.79 -0.06 9.18
CA ARG A 44 4.04 -0.50 10.37
C ARG A 44 4.28 0.31 11.65
N THR A 45 5.32 1.14 11.69
CA THR A 45 5.66 1.90 12.90
C THR A 45 4.66 3.01 13.10
N MET A 46 3.56 2.70 13.82
CA MET A 46 2.51 3.66 14.15
C MET A 46 3.08 4.94 14.79
N PRO A 47 2.65 6.12 14.33
CA PRO A 47 1.53 6.32 13.41
C PRO A 47 1.94 6.22 11.93
N GLY A 48 2.70 5.20 11.50
CA GLY A 48 2.67 4.48 10.22
C GLY A 48 3.10 5.26 8.99
N ARG A 49 3.32 6.55 9.20
CA ARG A 49 3.34 7.61 8.20
C ARG A 49 4.53 8.54 8.46
N ASN A 50 5.57 8.01 9.09
CA ASN A 50 6.86 8.66 9.28
C ASN A 50 7.88 7.91 8.44
N ALA A 51 8.56 8.59 7.52
CA ALA A 51 9.75 8.03 6.91
C ALA A 51 10.89 8.03 7.94
N PRO A 52 11.70 6.97 8.04
CA PRO A 52 12.94 7.03 8.81
C PRO A 52 13.83 8.17 8.31
N GLN A 53 14.70 8.68 9.18
CA GLN A 53 15.65 9.71 8.77
C GLN A 53 16.65 9.08 7.78
N GLU A 54 16.59 9.50 6.52
CA GLU A 54 17.49 9.04 5.46
C GLU A 54 18.21 10.26 4.87
N SER A 55 19.54 10.28 4.92
CA SER A 55 20.36 11.36 4.35
C SER A 55 20.02 12.78 4.84
N GLY A 56 19.59 12.92 6.11
CA GLY A 56 19.17 14.20 6.69
C GLY A 56 17.78 14.68 6.27
N VAL A 57 17.06 13.86 5.51
CA VAL A 57 15.72 14.12 4.99
C VAL A 57 14.73 13.26 5.82
N HIS A 58 13.69 13.88 6.37
CA HIS A 58 12.65 13.24 7.17
C HIS A 58 11.29 13.86 6.85
N PHE A 59 10.27 13.03 6.65
CA PHE A 59 8.90 13.49 6.50
C PHE A 59 7.92 12.69 7.32
N ARG A 60 6.78 13.33 7.57
CA ARG A 60 5.59 12.76 8.18
C ARG A 60 4.37 13.05 7.31
N ILE A 61 3.34 12.22 7.43
CA ILE A 61 1.99 12.49 6.96
C ILE A 61 1.04 12.40 8.15
N THR A 62 0.49 13.53 8.58
CA THR A 62 -0.44 13.61 9.70
C THR A 62 -1.86 13.84 9.18
N LEU A 63 -2.72 12.80 9.18
CA LEU A 63 -4.14 13.00 8.87
C LEU A 63 -4.79 13.80 10.00
N ASP A 64 -5.64 14.76 9.64
CA ASP A 64 -6.53 15.40 10.60
C ASP A 64 -7.46 14.35 11.23
N SER A 65 -7.62 14.40 12.56
CA SER A 65 -8.56 13.59 13.34
C SER A 65 -10.02 13.62 12.86
N GLN A 66 -10.40 14.68 12.13
CA GLN A 66 -11.74 14.85 11.54
C GLN A 66 -11.83 14.33 10.10
N ASN A 67 -10.73 13.82 9.52
CA ASN A 67 -10.72 13.39 8.13
C ASN A 67 -11.16 11.93 8.00
N ASP A 68 -12.29 11.72 7.32
CA ASP A 68 -12.78 10.40 6.90
C ASP A 68 -11.96 9.90 5.71
N ALA A 69 -10.71 9.49 5.97
CA ALA A 69 -9.78 9.04 4.95
C ALA A 69 -8.84 7.93 5.45
N ILE A 70 -8.35 7.13 4.51
CA ILE A 70 -7.27 6.17 4.69
C ILE A 70 -6.00 6.76 4.09
N CYS A 71 -4.89 6.71 4.82
CA CYS A 71 -3.57 7.07 4.30
C CYS A 71 -2.51 6.04 4.68
N ILE A 72 -2.02 5.29 3.69
CA ILE A 72 -0.99 4.26 3.87
C ILE A 72 0.32 4.72 3.25
N LEU A 73 1.43 4.56 3.98
CA LEU A 73 2.78 4.78 3.46
C LEU A 73 3.47 3.44 3.16
N PHE A 74 4.03 3.33 1.96
CA PHE A 74 4.79 2.17 1.50
C PHE A 74 6.26 2.53 1.33
N LYS A 75 7.15 1.66 1.80
CA LYS A 75 8.59 1.75 1.50
C LYS A 75 8.88 0.98 0.22
N ILE A 76 9.23 1.71 -0.83
CA ILE A 76 9.46 1.17 -2.18
C ILE A 76 10.92 0.78 -2.38
N ASP A 77 11.86 1.65 -2.02
CA ASP A 77 13.26 1.26 -1.99
C ASP A 77 13.55 0.45 -0.73
N ARG A 78 13.76 -0.83 -0.94
CA ARG A 78 14.01 -1.85 0.09
C ARG A 78 15.40 -2.46 -0.03
N ASP A 79 16.29 -1.93 -0.88
CA ASP A 79 17.62 -2.52 -1.08
C ASP A 79 18.44 -2.54 0.20
N HIS A 80 18.35 -1.47 0.99
CA HIS A 80 18.98 -1.41 2.32
C HIS A 80 18.45 -2.49 3.28
N CYS A 81 17.28 -3.06 3.02
CA CYS A 81 16.64 -4.11 3.79
C CYS A 81 16.89 -5.50 3.16
N LYS A 82 18.16 -5.93 3.10
CA LYS A 82 18.57 -7.31 2.75
C LYS A 82 18.45 -7.67 1.26
N ASN A 83 18.65 -6.71 0.35
CA ASN A 83 18.64 -6.99 -1.09
C ASN A 83 17.29 -7.59 -1.56
N ASP A 84 16.19 -7.02 -1.08
CA ASP A 84 14.82 -7.52 -1.26
C ASP A 84 13.94 -6.51 -2.04
N PRO A 85 14.24 -6.29 -3.33
CA PRO A 85 13.69 -5.17 -4.07
C PRO A 85 12.24 -5.38 -4.50
N LEU A 86 11.41 -4.34 -4.33
CA LEU A 86 10.04 -4.34 -4.86
C LEU A 86 10.03 -4.22 -6.40
N ILE A 87 10.95 -3.47 -6.99
CA ILE A 87 11.16 -3.41 -8.45
C ILE A 87 12.33 -4.32 -8.80
N ARG A 88 12.05 -5.49 -9.37
CA ARG A 88 13.05 -6.56 -9.60
C ARG A 88 14.10 -6.24 -10.66
N ASP A 89 13.81 -5.32 -11.58
CA ASP A 89 14.78 -4.85 -12.58
C ASP A 89 15.96 -4.18 -11.86
N GLN A 90 17.11 -4.87 -11.82
CA GLN A 90 18.32 -4.41 -11.14
C GLN A 90 18.93 -3.16 -11.78
N SER A 91 18.66 -2.93 -13.07
CA SER A 91 19.07 -1.69 -13.76
C SER A 91 18.16 -0.51 -13.38
N SER A 92 16.99 -0.79 -12.82
CA SER A 92 16.05 0.23 -12.37
C SER A 92 16.47 0.82 -11.04
N LYS A 93 16.76 2.13 -11.06
CA LYS A 93 16.67 2.94 -9.84
C LYS A 93 15.21 2.98 -9.38
N ARG A 94 14.97 3.05 -8.07
CA ARG A 94 13.64 2.92 -7.46
C ARG A 94 13.36 4.14 -6.60
N PRO A 95 12.12 4.64 -6.55
CA PRO A 95 11.85 5.72 -5.64
C PRO A 95 11.82 5.22 -4.19
N ASP A 96 11.98 6.12 -3.24
CA ASP A 96 12.07 5.75 -1.82
C ASP A 96 10.72 5.29 -1.25
N TYR A 97 9.65 6.06 -1.46
CA TYR A 97 8.34 5.83 -0.84
C TYR A 97 7.16 6.06 -1.80
N MET A 98 5.99 5.54 -1.41
CA MET A 98 4.71 5.88 -2.01
C MET A 98 3.65 6.04 -0.92
N SER A 99 2.85 7.09 -0.98
CA SER A 99 1.64 7.23 -0.17
C SER A 99 0.40 6.90 -1.00
N LEU A 100 -0.52 6.14 -0.42
CA LEU A 100 -1.88 5.94 -0.91
C LEU A 100 -2.84 6.70 -0.01
N TYR A 101 -3.55 7.68 -0.57
CA TYR A 101 -4.60 8.42 0.09
C TYR A 101 -5.96 8.11 -0.53
N ILE A 102 -6.96 7.80 0.30
CA ILE A 102 -8.32 7.47 -0.12
C ILE A 102 -9.30 8.22 0.79
N ASP A 103 -10.16 9.04 0.18
CA ASP A 103 -11.33 9.63 0.83
C ASP A 103 -12.60 9.24 0.04
N SER A 104 -13.75 9.84 0.34
CA SER A 104 -15.03 9.59 -0.34
C SER A 104 -15.05 9.89 -1.85
N ASN A 105 -14.12 10.71 -2.35
CA ASN A 105 -14.10 11.24 -3.71
C ASN A 105 -12.87 10.82 -4.53
N SER A 106 -11.77 10.49 -3.85
CA SER A 106 -10.43 10.47 -4.39
C SER A 106 -9.70 9.18 -4.03
N CYS A 107 -8.81 8.76 -4.91
CA CYS A 107 -7.82 7.70 -4.66
C CYS A 107 -6.53 8.18 -5.31
N ILE A 108 -5.55 8.57 -4.49
CA ILE A 108 -4.35 9.29 -4.91
C ILE A 108 -3.13 8.47 -4.50
N CYS A 109 -2.34 8.08 -5.50
CA CYS A 109 -1.01 7.52 -5.32
C CYS A 109 0.02 8.66 -5.47
N THR A 110 0.66 9.05 -4.38
CA THR A 110 1.73 10.04 -4.36
C THR A 110 3.08 9.34 -4.22
N ILE A 111 3.90 9.37 -5.27
CA ILE A 111 5.23 8.78 -5.28
C ILE A 111 6.21 9.82 -4.73
N ILE A 112 6.99 9.45 -3.71
CA ILE A 112 7.85 10.38 -2.98
C ILE A 112 9.29 9.93 -3.16
N GLU A 113 10.11 10.82 -3.70
CA GLU A 113 11.53 10.60 -3.88
C GLU A 113 12.34 11.65 -3.13
N MET A 114 13.30 11.18 -2.35
CA MET A 114 14.18 11.99 -1.52
C MET A 114 15.55 12.11 -2.18
N LYS A 115 15.96 13.33 -2.49
CA LYS A 115 17.28 13.61 -3.09
C LYS A 115 18.02 14.72 -2.37
N GLY A 116 19.35 14.67 -2.46
CA GLY A 116 20.24 15.73 -2.01
C GLY A 116 20.19 16.96 -2.93
N THR A 117 21.32 17.66 -3.05
CA THR A 117 21.41 18.92 -3.79
C THR A 117 21.99 18.76 -5.19
N SER A 118 22.51 17.58 -5.55
CA SER A 118 23.16 17.34 -6.83
C SER A 118 22.17 17.38 -8.00
N SER A 119 22.47 18.16 -9.05
CA SER A 119 21.63 18.27 -10.24
C SER A 119 21.33 16.91 -10.88
N ASP A 120 22.34 16.06 -11.06
CA ASP A 120 22.16 14.75 -11.68
C ASP A 120 21.32 13.81 -10.81
N GLU A 121 21.44 13.91 -9.48
CA GLU A 121 20.59 13.17 -8.54
C GLU A 121 19.14 13.61 -8.62
N LEU A 122 18.89 14.92 -8.72
CA LEU A 122 17.54 15.47 -8.81
C LEU A 122 16.84 15.04 -10.11
N LYS A 123 17.55 15.09 -11.24
CA LYS A 123 17.03 14.59 -12.53
C LYS A 123 16.75 13.10 -12.47
N ARG A 124 17.65 12.31 -11.87
CA ARG A 124 17.42 10.88 -11.63
C ARG A 124 16.20 10.63 -10.75
N GLY A 125 15.96 11.48 -9.75
CA GLY A 125 14.78 11.38 -8.90
C GLY A 125 13.47 11.48 -9.68
N ILE A 126 13.39 12.37 -10.66
CA ILE A 126 12.23 12.46 -11.57
C ILE A 126 12.03 11.17 -12.34
N LEU A 127 13.11 10.60 -12.90
CA LEU A 127 13.04 9.34 -13.64
C LEU A 127 12.56 8.18 -12.75
N GLN A 128 13.00 8.12 -11.49
CA GLN A 128 12.55 7.12 -10.50
C GLN A 128 11.05 7.24 -10.23
N ILE A 129 10.55 8.47 -10.01
CA ILE A 129 9.13 8.75 -9.81
C ILE A 129 8.31 8.30 -11.03
N VAL A 130 8.72 8.70 -12.23
CA VAL A 130 8.05 8.37 -13.50
C VAL A 130 8.00 6.86 -13.72
N LYS A 131 9.11 6.15 -13.46
CA LYS A 131 9.17 4.70 -13.66
C LYS A 131 8.21 3.96 -12.72
N LEU A 132 8.14 4.33 -11.44
CA LEU A 132 7.16 3.70 -10.53
C LEU A 132 5.71 4.01 -10.94
N ARG A 133 5.42 5.24 -11.41
CA ARG A 133 4.08 5.58 -11.93
C ARG A 133 3.67 4.60 -13.03
N ASP A 134 4.58 4.34 -13.96
CA ASP A 134 4.28 3.48 -15.12
C ASP A 134 4.13 2.01 -14.72
N ILE A 135 4.95 1.52 -13.79
CA ILE A 135 4.78 0.19 -13.17
C ILE A 135 3.43 0.08 -12.48
N LEU A 136 3.08 1.05 -11.62
CA LEU A 136 1.81 1.02 -10.90
C LEU A 136 0.62 1.06 -11.85
N LYS A 137 0.66 1.86 -12.92
CA LYS A 137 -0.41 1.90 -13.93
C LYS A 137 -0.60 0.54 -14.60
N ALA A 138 0.49 -0.13 -14.98
CA ALA A 138 0.44 -1.46 -15.58
C ALA A 138 -0.14 -2.49 -14.58
N GLU A 139 0.42 -2.57 -13.38
CA GLU A 139 -0.01 -3.51 -12.33
C GLU A 139 -1.49 -3.31 -11.94
N ILE A 140 -1.94 -2.06 -11.82
CA ILE A 140 -3.35 -1.74 -11.55
C ILE A 140 -4.23 -2.17 -12.73
N SER A 141 -3.84 -1.88 -13.96
CA SER A 141 -4.59 -2.31 -15.15
C SER A 141 -4.66 -3.83 -15.26
N ASP A 142 -3.62 -4.54 -14.80
CA ASP A 142 -3.52 -5.98 -14.91
C ASP A 142 -4.28 -6.72 -13.81
N HIS A 143 -4.43 -6.13 -12.62
CA HIS A 143 -4.94 -6.84 -11.46
C HIS A 143 -6.21 -6.24 -10.83
N LEU A 144 -6.59 -5.01 -11.17
CA LEU A 144 -7.74 -4.32 -10.60
C LEU A 144 -8.81 -4.01 -11.66
N PRO A 145 -10.08 -3.83 -11.26
CA PRO A 145 -11.13 -3.49 -12.21
C PRO A 145 -10.99 -2.06 -12.73
N THR A 146 -11.35 -1.86 -14.01
CA THR A 146 -11.20 -0.58 -14.72
C THR A 146 -12.01 0.59 -14.14
N LYS A 147 -12.98 0.31 -13.27
CA LYS A 147 -13.80 1.33 -12.59
C LYS A 147 -13.02 2.11 -11.54
N LEU A 148 -11.91 1.57 -11.03
CA LEU A 148 -11.10 2.21 -10.01
C LEU A 148 -10.31 3.40 -10.61
N LYS A 149 -10.80 4.61 -10.37
CA LYS A 149 -10.16 5.86 -10.82
C LYS A 149 -9.05 6.25 -9.85
N ILE A 150 -7.81 5.91 -10.21
CA ILE A 150 -6.60 6.28 -9.44
C ILE A 150 -5.95 7.50 -10.08
N LYS A 151 -5.53 8.45 -9.24
CA LYS A 151 -4.73 9.59 -9.64
C LYS A 151 -3.29 9.38 -9.19
N PHE A 152 -2.35 9.72 -10.06
CA PHE A 152 -0.92 9.62 -9.77
C PHE A 152 -0.30 11.00 -9.74
N GLN A 153 0.54 11.23 -8.73
CA GLN A 153 1.37 12.43 -8.63
C GLN A 153 2.72 12.11 -7.99
N GLY A 154 3.67 13.02 -8.14
CA GLY A 154 5.01 12.90 -7.57
C GLY A 154 5.33 14.01 -6.59
N ILE A 155 6.20 13.72 -5.63
CA ILE A 155 6.89 14.69 -4.79
C ILE A 155 8.38 14.42 -4.93
N LEU A 156 9.13 15.41 -5.39
CA LEU A 156 10.59 15.42 -5.31
C LEU A 156 10.98 16.21 -4.06
N LEU A 157 11.30 15.48 -2.99
CA LEU A 157 11.59 16.02 -1.66
C LEU A 157 13.09 16.29 -1.53
N THR A 158 13.46 17.55 -1.23
CA THR A 158 14.86 17.99 -1.30
C THR A 158 15.22 19.03 -0.23
N PRO A 159 16.50 19.21 0.10
CA PRO A 159 16.97 20.32 0.94
C PRO A 159 16.64 21.71 0.37
N PHE A 160 16.48 22.71 1.24
CA PHE A 160 16.12 24.08 0.85
C PHE A 160 17.07 24.75 -0.16
N ASN A 161 18.35 24.38 -0.15
CA ASN A 161 19.37 24.90 -1.05
C ASN A 161 19.51 24.12 -2.36
N SER A 162 18.67 23.11 -2.61
CA SER A 162 18.65 22.37 -3.88
C SER A 162 18.24 23.28 -5.04
N ARG A 163 18.57 22.87 -6.27
CA ARG A 163 18.08 23.51 -7.50
C ARG A 163 17.20 22.52 -8.26
N PRO A 164 15.89 22.47 -7.99
CA PRO A 164 15.01 21.52 -8.66
C PRO A 164 15.06 21.68 -10.19
N PRO A 165 15.12 20.57 -10.94
CA PRO A 165 15.18 20.56 -12.40
C PRO A 165 13.82 20.98 -13.01
N LYS A 166 13.62 22.30 -13.12
CA LYS A 166 12.33 22.91 -13.53
C LYS A 166 11.87 22.49 -14.92
N THR A 167 12.80 22.32 -15.86
CA THR A 167 12.50 21.93 -17.24
C THR A 167 11.88 20.54 -17.29
N GLU A 168 12.54 19.56 -16.66
CA GLU A 168 12.10 18.17 -16.60
C GLU A 168 10.76 18.03 -15.85
N ILE A 169 10.55 18.83 -14.79
CA ILE A 169 9.26 18.89 -14.07
C ILE A 169 8.15 19.43 -14.98
N ALA A 170 8.41 20.50 -15.73
CA ALA A 170 7.44 21.09 -16.64
C ALA A 170 7.08 20.13 -17.79
N GLU A 171 8.06 19.38 -18.31
CA GLU A 171 7.85 18.35 -19.33
C GLU A 171 6.92 17.23 -18.86
N GLU A 172 7.09 16.70 -17.64
CA GLU A 172 6.18 15.70 -17.08
C GLU A 172 4.79 16.28 -16.79
N ALA A 173 4.74 17.53 -16.33
CA ALA A 173 3.47 18.20 -16.07
C ALA A 173 2.67 18.45 -17.36
N ALA A 174 3.33 18.73 -18.49
CA ALA A 174 2.71 18.82 -19.81
C ALA A 174 2.10 17.48 -20.27
N LYS A 175 2.61 16.35 -19.78
CA LYS A 175 2.05 15.00 -19.98
C LYS A 175 0.91 14.66 -19.00
N GLY A 176 0.50 15.63 -18.17
CA GLY A 176 -0.56 15.46 -17.17
C GLY A 176 -0.11 14.78 -15.87
N PHE A 177 1.20 14.71 -15.61
CA PHE A 177 1.73 14.13 -14.38
C PHE A 177 2.48 15.18 -13.56
N ILE A 178 1.84 15.65 -12.48
CA ILE A 178 2.42 16.70 -11.64
C ILE A 178 3.43 16.09 -10.67
N ILE A 179 4.67 16.57 -10.76
CA ILE A 179 5.73 16.33 -9.77
C ILE A 179 5.97 17.64 -9.03
N LEU A 180 5.71 17.65 -7.72
CA LEU A 180 5.90 18.83 -6.89
C LEU A 180 7.31 18.83 -6.28
N PRO A 181 8.18 19.82 -6.57
CA PRO A 181 9.43 19.95 -5.86
C PRO A 181 9.18 20.56 -4.48
N ILE A 182 9.31 19.76 -3.43
CA ILE A 182 9.18 20.22 -2.05
C ILE A 182 10.58 20.44 -1.50
N GLN A 183 10.89 21.70 -1.17
CA GLN A 183 12.14 22.12 -0.57
C GLN A 183 11.91 22.44 0.90
N TYR A 184 12.73 21.91 1.81
CA TYR A 184 12.55 22.12 3.25
C TYR A 184 13.88 22.08 4.02
N LYS A 185 13.85 22.48 5.31
CA LYS A 185 15.05 22.62 6.14
C LYS A 185 15.44 21.33 6.87
N ASN A 186 14.56 20.77 7.71
CA ASN A 186 14.88 19.63 8.60
C ASN A 186 13.82 18.52 8.63
N LYS A 187 12.53 18.87 8.69
CA LYS A 187 11.40 17.94 8.67
C LYS A 187 10.28 18.47 7.77
N ALA A 188 9.67 17.60 6.98
CA ALA A 188 8.54 17.94 6.11
C ALA A 188 7.23 17.32 6.63
N GLU A 189 6.15 18.10 6.63
CA GLU A 189 4.78 17.57 6.78
C GLU A 189 4.17 17.50 5.39
N LEU A 190 3.81 16.29 4.95
CA LEU A 190 3.38 16.03 3.57
C LEU A 190 1.88 15.85 3.41
N TYR A 191 1.11 15.78 4.50
CA TYR A 191 -0.33 15.58 4.42
C TYR A 191 -1.04 16.48 3.40
N PRO A 192 -0.81 17.82 3.37
CA PRO A 192 -1.48 18.71 2.40
C PRO A 192 -1.17 18.44 0.92
N TYR A 193 -0.13 17.67 0.63
CA TYR A 193 0.34 17.37 -0.73
C TYR A 193 0.08 15.91 -1.13
N VAL A 194 -0.35 15.07 -0.20
CA VAL A 194 -0.79 13.69 -0.51
C VAL A 194 -2.31 13.55 -0.49
N SER A 195 -3.02 14.41 0.26
CA SER A 195 -4.48 14.37 0.44
C SER A 195 -5.27 15.08 -0.66
N LYS A 196 -4.59 15.78 -1.56
CA LYS A 196 -5.22 16.48 -2.70
C LYS A 196 -4.39 16.31 -3.97
N LEU A 197 -5.02 16.61 -5.10
CA LEU A 197 -4.30 16.74 -6.37
C LEU A 197 -3.44 18.01 -6.36
N ASN A 198 -2.14 17.82 -6.53
CA ASN A 198 -1.17 18.89 -6.57
C ASN A 198 -1.29 19.72 -7.85
N LYS A 199 -1.01 21.02 -7.72
CA LYS A 199 -0.86 21.97 -8.83
C LYS A 199 0.60 22.40 -8.91
N GLN A 200 1.08 22.76 -10.11
CA GLN A 200 2.46 23.23 -10.29
C GLN A 200 2.80 24.47 -9.44
N ILE A 201 1.80 25.27 -9.11
CA ILE A 201 1.94 26.48 -8.31
C ILE A 201 1.93 26.23 -6.80
N ASP A 202 1.60 25.01 -6.36
CA ASP A 202 1.61 24.69 -4.93
C ASP A 202 3.03 24.89 -4.40
N LYS A 203 3.13 25.44 -3.19
CA LYS A 203 4.41 25.69 -2.52
C LYS A 203 4.39 24.99 -1.18
N TYR A 204 5.58 24.59 -0.74
CA TYR A 204 5.72 24.05 0.60
C TYR A 204 5.40 25.13 1.64
N ASN A 205 4.34 24.90 2.40
CA ASN A 205 4.02 25.55 3.64
C ASN A 205 4.15 24.52 4.77
N HIS A 206 4.99 24.83 5.76
CA HIS A 206 5.13 23.96 6.92
C HIS A 206 3.88 24.12 7.79
N GLN A 207 3.19 23.02 8.04
CA GLN A 207 2.11 22.96 9.01
C GLN A 207 2.61 22.33 10.30
N GLU A 208 2.08 22.79 11.43
CA GLU A 208 2.35 22.18 12.72
C GLU A 208 1.85 20.74 12.74
N PHE A 209 2.56 19.89 13.46
CA PHE A 209 2.21 18.49 13.61
C PHE A 209 1.04 18.37 14.59
N THR A 210 -0.10 17.92 14.10
CA THR A 210 -1.23 17.53 14.95
C THR A 210 -1.15 16.06 15.33
N GLU A 211 -1.96 15.64 16.31
CA GLU A 211 -2.19 14.22 16.53
C GLU A 211 -3.11 13.68 15.43
N SER A 212 -2.83 12.45 15.01
CA SER A 212 -3.56 11.80 13.93
C SER A 212 -4.07 10.46 14.40
N ASN A 213 -5.37 10.26 14.24
CA ASN A 213 -5.99 8.96 14.44
C ASN A 213 -5.98 8.17 13.13
N THR A 214 -5.94 6.86 13.26
CA THR A 214 -5.98 5.92 12.14
C THR A 214 -7.34 5.23 12.18
N SER A 215 -8.02 5.19 11.02
CA SER A 215 -9.30 4.50 10.90
C SER A 215 -9.16 2.99 11.16
N PHE A 216 -10.28 2.31 11.41
CA PHE A 216 -10.29 0.86 11.58
C PHE A 216 -9.69 0.18 10.34
N LEU A 217 -10.14 0.55 9.14
CA LEU A 217 -9.63 -0.02 7.89
C LEU A 217 -8.16 0.26 7.67
N GLU A 218 -7.67 1.47 7.95
CA GLU A 218 -6.25 1.75 7.76
C GLU A 218 -5.39 0.93 8.72
N LYS A 219 -5.77 0.84 10.00
CA LYS A 219 -5.08 -0.01 10.99
C LYS A 219 -5.13 -1.47 10.55
N PHE A 220 -6.27 -1.91 10.04
CA PHE A 220 -6.49 -3.26 9.58
C PHE A 220 -5.59 -3.62 8.38
N LEU A 221 -5.60 -2.77 7.34
CA LEU A 221 -4.81 -2.95 6.12
C LEU A 221 -3.29 -2.94 6.39
N THR A 222 -2.83 -2.14 7.34
CA THR A 222 -1.40 -1.98 7.65
C THR A 222 -0.85 -3.05 8.60
N THR A 223 -1.67 -3.57 9.52
CA THR A 223 -1.18 -4.43 10.61
C THR A 223 -1.66 -5.87 10.55
N ARG A 224 -2.76 -6.18 9.84
CA ARG A 224 -3.41 -7.49 9.92
C ARG A 224 -3.27 -8.38 8.69
N ALA A 225 -2.59 -7.92 7.63
CA ALA A 225 -2.38 -8.70 6.41
C ALA A 225 -1.53 -9.96 6.69
N LEU A 226 -2.07 -11.15 6.39
CA LEU A 226 -1.36 -12.41 6.57
C LEU A 226 -0.26 -12.60 5.52
N PRO A 227 0.96 -13.03 5.91
CA PRO A 227 2.07 -13.30 4.98
C PRO A 227 1.94 -14.62 4.21
N LYS A 228 0.82 -15.32 4.38
CA LYS A 228 0.48 -16.58 3.72
C LYS A 228 -1.00 -16.56 3.38
N ARG A 229 -1.35 -17.14 2.24
CA ARG A 229 -2.74 -17.36 1.85
C ARG A 229 -3.33 -18.52 2.62
N VAL A 230 -4.60 -18.42 3.01
CA VAL A 230 -5.35 -19.54 3.56
C VAL A 230 -5.93 -20.35 2.40
N GLN A 231 -5.52 -21.61 2.28
CA GLN A 231 -5.89 -22.51 1.18
C GLN A 231 -7.20 -23.24 1.48
N ASP A 232 -8.27 -22.49 1.67
CA ASP A 232 -9.60 -23.03 1.95
C ASP A 232 -10.42 -23.31 0.67
N LYS A 233 -11.70 -23.65 0.82
CA LYS A 233 -12.63 -23.86 -0.31
C LYS A 233 -12.80 -22.59 -1.14
N TYR A 234 -12.78 -21.42 -0.51
CA TYR A 234 -12.93 -20.14 -1.20
C TYR A 234 -11.70 -19.84 -2.09
N TYR A 235 -10.48 -20.05 -1.57
CA TYR A 235 -9.24 -19.96 -2.33
C TYR A 235 -9.25 -20.90 -3.53
N SER A 236 -9.55 -22.18 -3.29
CA SER A 236 -9.51 -23.23 -4.31
C SER A 236 -10.47 -22.96 -5.47
N LYS A 237 -11.61 -22.33 -5.17
CA LYS A 237 -12.64 -21.99 -6.16
C LYS A 237 -12.34 -20.73 -6.96
N ASN A 238 -11.73 -19.71 -6.34
CA ASN A 238 -11.65 -18.37 -6.93
C ASN A 238 -10.23 -17.96 -7.37
N PHE A 239 -9.17 -18.64 -6.91
CA PHE A 239 -7.79 -18.18 -7.10
C PHE A 239 -6.78 -19.31 -7.38
N SER A 240 -7.23 -20.54 -7.65
CA SER A 240 -6.31 -21.68 -7.74
C SER A 240 -5.38 -21.67 -8.97
N ASN A 241 -4.09 -21.83 -8.68
CA ASN A 241 -2.88 -22.13 -9.48
C ASN A 241 -2.90 -22.03 -11.02
N SER A 242 -2.87 -20.80 -11.55
CA SER A 242 -2.13 -20.49 -12.79
C SER A 242 -0.89 -19.64 -12.48
N GLN A 243 0.15 -19.74 -13.32
CA GLN A 243 1.40 -18.97 -13.18
C GLN A 243 1.18 -17.47 -13.42
N ASP A 244 0.22 -17.11 -14.27
CA ASP A 244 -0.23 -15.74 -14.51
C ASP A 244 -1.46 -15.45 -13.66
N ARG A 245 -1.22 -15.09 -12.40
CA ARG A 245 -2.28 -14.82 -11.42
C ARG A 245 -2.99 -13.52 -11.77
N GLU A 246 -4.14 -13.64 -12.44
CA GLU A 246 -5.03 -12.51 -12.64
C GLU A 246 -5.67 -12.10 -11.29
N GLY A 247 -5.16 -11.03 -10.70
CA GLY A 247 -5.83 -10.35 -9.58
C GLY A 247 -5.07 -10.33 -8.26
N ILE A 248 -5.74 -9.91 -7.20
CA ILE A 248 -5.24 -9.79 -5.83
C ILE A 248 -6.01 -10.76 -4.93
N TYR A 249 -5.30 -11.51 -4.09
CA TYR A 249 -5.89 -12.36 -3.04
C TYR A 249 -5.11 -12.23 -1.75
N ILE A 250 -5.68 -11.53 -0.77
CA ILE A 250 -5.06 -11.28 0.53
C ILE A 250 -6.03 -11.67 1.65
N ASN A 251 -5.53 -12.43 2.62
CA ASN A 251 -6.24 -12.70 3.86
C ASN A 251 -5.77 -11.71 4.94
N TYR A 252 -6.71 -11.13 5.69
CA TYR A 252 -6.43 -10.28 6.84
C TYR A 252 -7.01 -10.91 8.10
N LEU A 253 -6.22 -10.94 9.17
CA LEU A 253 -6.63 -11.45 10.47
C LEU A 253 -7.61 -10.49 11.15
N LEU A 254 -8.77 -10.97 11.58
CA LEU A 254 -9.73 -10.17 12.34
C LEU A 254 -9.21 -9.85 13.76
N PRO A 255 -9.70 -8.77 14.40
CA PRO A 255 -9.21 -8.37 15.73
C PRO A 255 -9.38 -9.41 16.85
N ASN A 256 -10.27 -10.40 16.66
CA ASN A 256 -10.45 -11.53 17.57
C ASN A 256 -9.33 -12.58 17.51
N ASP A 257 -8.32 -12.38 16.64
CA ASP A 257 -7.13 -13.20 16.48
C ASP A 257 -7.39 -14.66 16.03
N THR A 258 -8.64 -15.04 15.75
CA THR A 258 -9.02 -16.37 15.29
C THR A 258 -9.46 -16.37 13.84
N ASP A 259 -10.29 -15.41 13.47
CA ASP A 259 -10.99 -15.41 12.20
C ASP A 259 -10.27 -14.53 11.19
N TYR A 260 -10.59 -14.69 9.91
CA TYR A 260 -9.99 -13.86 8.87
C TYR A 260 -11.02 -13.45 7.82
N ILE A 261 -10.68 -12.39 7.11
CA ILE A 261 -11.40 -11.87 5.96
C ILE A 261 -10.54 -11.99 4.73
N THR A 262 -11.17 -12.24 3.59
CA THR A 262 -10.48 -12.37 2.32
C THR A 262 -10.86 -11.23 1.40
N LEU A 263 -9.86 -10.44 0.98
CA LEU A 263 -9.99 -9.52 -0.14
C LEU A 263 -9.59 -10.25 -1.41
N PHE A 264 -10.54 -10.37 -2.34
CA PHE A 264 -10.30 -10.86 -3.68
C PHE A 264 -10.63 -9.77 -4.70
N SER A 265 -9.73 -9.53 -5.65
CA SER A 265 -9.96 -8.62 -6.77
C SER A 265 -9.44 -9.24 -8.04
N ASN A 266 -10.10 -8.96 -9.16
CA ASN A 266 -9.58 -9.22 -10.50
C ASN A 266 -10.04 -8.09 -11.43
N ARG A 267 -9.82 -8.22 -12.74
CA ARG A 267 -10.22 -7.22 -13.74
C ARG A 267 -11.74 -6.99 -13.83
N GLN A 268 -12.56 -7.89 -13.28
CA GLN A 268 -14.01 -7.85 -13.38
C GLN A 268 -14.67 -7.29 -12.11
N PHE A 269 -14.21 -7.68 -10.93
CA PHE A 269 -14.85 -7.32 -9.67
C PHE A 269 -13.90 -7.35 -8.48
N ILE A 270 -14.38 -6.74 -7.38
CA ILE A 270 -13.80 -6.83 -6.05
C ILE A 270 -14.83 -7.50 -5.14
N GLU A 271 -14.39 -8.49 -4.37
CA GLU A 271 -15.19 -9.23 -3.42
C GLU A 271 -14.47 -9.33 -2.08
N ILE A 272 -15.23 -9.13 -1.01
CA ILE A 272 -14.82 -9.33 0.37
C ILE A 272 -15.57 -10.55 0.91
N ASN A 273 -14.86 -11.65 1.16
CA ASN A 273 -15.45 -12.85 1.77
C ASN A 273 -15.19 -12.87 3.28
N MET A 274 -16.26 -12.83 4.06
CA MET A 274 -16.24 -12.92 5.52
C MET A 274 -17.55 -13.45 6.09
N GLU A 275 -17.48 -14.07 7.25
CA GLU A 275 -18.66 -14.41 8.04
C GLU A 275 -19.25 -13.17 8.73
N GLU A 276 -20.57 -13.17 8.92
CA GLU A 276 -21.25 -12.09 9.62
C GLU A 276 -20.80 -12.01 11.08
N ASN A 277 -20.17 -10.89 11.44
CA ASN A 277 -19.73 -10.59 12.79
C ASN A 277 -19.75 -9.06 13.03
N GLU A 278 -19.36 -8.64 14.23
CA GLU A 278 -19.30 -7.21 14.59
C GLU A 278 -18.37 -6.42 13.66
N TYR A 279 -17.23 -7.00 13.26
CA TYR A 279 -16.25 -6.34 12.38
C TYR A 279 -16.78 -6.17 10.95
N MET A 280 -17.69 -7.03 10.48
CA MET A 280 -18.34 -6.86 9.18
C MET A 280 -19.10 -5.55 9.12
N LYS A 281 -19.81 -5.19 10.19
CA LYS A 281 -20.57 -3.94 10.26
C LYS A 281 -19.64 -2.74 10.21
N GLU A 282 -18.59 -2.74 11.03
CA GLU A 282 -17.58 -1.68 11.08
C GLU A 282 -16.87 -1.49 9.73
N ILE A 283 -16.47 -2.58 9.07
CA ILE A 283 -15.89 -2.56 7.71
C ILE A 283 -16.87 -1.97 6.70
N ILE A 284 -18.13 -2.39 6.72
CA ILE A 284 -19.16 -1.87 5.80
C ILE A 284 -19.40 -0.38 6.04
N GLU A 285 -19.47 0.05 7.29
CA GLU A 285 -19.67 1.46 7.66
C GLU A 285 -18.52 2.33 7.14
N GLU A 286 -17.26 1.96 7.40
CA GLU A 286 -16.13 2.72 6.87
C GLU A 286 -16.05 2.70 5.33
N LEU A 287 -16.34 1.55 4.69
CA LEU A 287 -16.37 1.48 3.23
C LEU A 287 -17.50 2.36 2.63
N LYS A 288 -18.62 2.54 3.32
CA LYS A 288 -19.69 3.47 2.93
C LYS A 288 -19.27 4.92 3.11
N LEU A 289 -18.64 5.27 4.24
CA LEU A 289 -18.11 6.62 4.49
C LEU A 289 -17.11 7.03 3.41
N LEU A 290 -16.22 6.11 3.01
CA LEU A 290 -15.26 6.31 1.93
C LEU A 290 -15.86 6.13 0.52
N ASN A 291 -17.17 5.88 0.41
CA ASN A 291 -17.88 5.65 -0.85
C ASN A 291 -17.22 4.54 -1.72
N LEU A 292 -16.54 3.59 -1.08
CA LEU A 292 -15.77 2.56 -1.78
C LEU A 292 -16.66 1.45 -2.30
N ILE A 293 -17.76 1.13 -1.61
CA ILE A 293 -18.71 0.12 -2.10
C ILE A 293 -19.20 0.46 -3.50
N ASP A 294 -19.63 1.71 -3.72
CA ASP A 294 -20.18 2.13 -5.01
C ASP A 294 -19.07 2.40 -6.04
N ARG A 295 -17.98 3.07 -5.64
CA ARG A 295 -16.86 3.39 -6.54
C ARG A 295 -16.12 2.16 -7.07
N LEU A 296 -16.03 1.11 -6.24
CA LEU A 296 -15.32 -0.13 -6.57
C LEU A 296 -16.25 -1.30 -6.91
N ALA A 297 -17.56 -1.12 -6.77
CA ALA A 297 -18.56 -2.19 -6.89
C ALA A 297 -18.22 -3.41 -6.02
N ILE A 298 -17.85 -3.16 -4.76
CA ILE A 298 -17.45 -4.20 -3.81
C ILE A 298 -18.65 -5.08 -3.49
N LYS A 299 -18.47 -6.39 -3.61
CA LYS A 299 -19.44 -7.39 -3.18
C LYS A 299 -19.00 -8.01 -1.86
N PHE A 300 -19.98 -8.35 -1.03
CA PHE A 300 -19.75 -9.16 0.16
C PHE A 300 -20.24 -10.57 -0.09
N SER A 301 -19.44 -11.56 0.28
CA SER A 301 -19.83 -12.96 0.30
C SER A 301 -19.64 -13.55 1.69
N ASN A 302 -20.61 -14.37 2.10
CA ASN A 302 -20.60 -15.10 3.36
C ASN A 302 -20.42 -16.59 3.09
N ARG A 303 -19.46 -16.95 2.21
CA ARG A 303 -19.17 -18.36 1.98
C ARG A 303 -18.40 -18.82 3.18
N GLN A 304 -18.98 -19.80 3.91
CA GLN A 304 -18.37 -20.44 5.06
C GLN A 304 -16.88 -20.60 4.78
N ILE A 305 -16.10 -19.94 5.60
CA ILE A 305 -14.66 -20.11 5.68
C ILE A 305 -14.50 -21.43 6.42
N SER A 306 -14.91 -22.52 5.77
CA SER A 306 -15.10 -23.79 6.46
C SER A 306 -13.74 -24.21 7.00
N ASN A 307 -13.68 -24.37 8.31
CA ASN A 307 -12.56 -24.95 9.01
C ASN A 307 -12.02 -26.16 8.26
N TYR A 308 -10.69 -26.24 8.18
CA TYR A 308 -9.92 -27.38 7.70
C TYR A 308 -10.67 -28.70 7.95
N ASP A 309 -11.20 -29.31 6.89
CA ASP A 309 -11.89 -30.59 6.99
C ASP A 309 -10.87 -31.68 7.37
N ASN A 310 -11.05 -32.16 8.61
CA ASN A 310 -10.59 -33.39 9.27
C ASN A 310 -9.19 -33.93 8.95
#